data_AF-A0A2P5E2M1-F1
#
_entry.id   AF-A0A2P5E2M1-F1
#
_cell.length_a   1.000
_cell.length_b   1.000
_cell.length_c   1.000
_cell.angle_alpha   90.00
_cell.angle_beta   90.00
_cell.angle_gamma   90.00
#
_symmetry.space_group_name_H-M   'P 1'
#
loop_
_entity.id
_entity.type
_entity.pdbx_description
1 polymer ?
#
loop_
_entity_poly.entity_id
_entity_poly.type
_entity_poly.pdbx_seq_one_letter_code
_entity_poly.pdbx_strand_id
1 'polypeptide(L)' 'MGIGSIRVKMHDGFERLLQNVRYILEHKRNLISLGTLDAKEYTYKAKKSVIKAIKSCMVVIKGTMKMASMPLKEVL' A
#
# COMPACT_ATOMS: atom_id res chain seq x y z
N MET A 1 -7.64 0.30 -16.19
CA MET A 1 -6.77 0.74 -15.08
C MET A 1 -6.26 2.14 -15.40
N GLY A 2 -6.14 3.02 -14.41
CA GLY A 2 -5.61 4.38 -14.57
C GLY A 2 -4.53 4.69 -13.53
N ILE A 3 -3.69 5.69 -13.82
CA ILE A 3 -2.74 6.26 -12.86
C ILE A 3 -3.27 7.62 -12.45
N GLY A 4 -3.32 7.89 -11.15
CA GLY A 4 -3.82 9.15 -10.62
C GLY A 4 -3.17 9.55 -9.31
N SER A 5 -3.70 10.63 -8.75
CA SER A 5 -3.33 11.09 -7.41
C SER A 5 -4.53 10.96 -6.48
N ILE A 6 -4.30 10.49 -5.25
CA ILE A 6 -5.34 10.34 -4.23
C ILE A 6 -4.91 11.01 -2.93
N ARG A 7 -5.87 11.59 -2.20
CA ARG A 7 -5.66 12.00 -0.81
C ARG A 7 -6.06 10.86 0.10
N VAL A 8 -5.19 10.51 1.04
CA VAL A 8 -5.41 9.43 1.99
C VAL A 8 -5.12 9.93 3.38
N LYS A 9 -6.08 9.75 4.29
CA LYS A 9 -5.84 9.89 5.73
C LYS A 9 -5.09 8.66 6.23
N MET A 10 -3.90 8.89 6.73
CA MET A 10 -2.96 7.87 7.17
C MET A 10 -3.23 7.43 8.62
N HIS A 11 -2.55 6.38 9.07
CA HIS A 11 -2.72 5.84 10.43
C HIS A 11 -2.25 6.81 11.51
N ASP A 12 -1.32 7.70 11.18
CA ASP A 12 -0.84 8.79 12.05
C ASP A 12 -1.82 9.99 12.11
N GLY A 13 -2.96 9.91 11.41
CA GLY A 13 -3.99 10.95 11.39
C GLY A 13 -3.79 12.01 10.31
N PHE A 14 -2.63 12.06 9.65
CA PHE A 14 -2.34 13.06 8.62
C PHE A 14 -2.93 12.67 7.27
N GLU A 15 -3.52 13.62 6.57
CA GLU A 15 -3.84 13.48 5.15
C GLU A 15 -2.61 13.72 4.28
N ARG A 16 -2.35 12.79 3.37
CA ARG A 16 -1.21 12.88 2.44
C ARG A 16 -1.68 12.63 1.01
N LEU A 17 -1.13 13.39 0.07
CA LEU A 17 -1.32 13.17 -1.36
C LEU A 17 -0.36 12.07 -1.84
N LEU A 18 -0.92 10.96 -2.31
CA LEU A 18 -0.16 9.94 -3.01
C LEU A 18 -0.35 10.13 -4.51
N GLN A 19 0.74 10.42 -5.21
CA GLN A 19 0.79 10.51 -6.66
C GLN A 19 1.23 9.17 -7.25
N ASN A 20 0.96 8.96 -8.54
CA ASN A 20 1.31 7.74 -9.27
C ASN A 20 0.69 6.46 -8.69
N VAL A 21 -0.53 6.58 -8.17
CA VAL A 21 -1.28 5.45 -7.62
C VAL A 21 -2.10 4.81 -8.73
N ARG A 22 -2.08 3.48 -8.81
CA ARG A 22 -2.89 2.74 -9.79
C ARG A 22 -4.27 2.49 -9.20
N TYR A 23 -5.32 2.91 -9.91
CA TYR A 23 -6.70 2.60 -9.57
C TYR A 23 -7.29 1.58 -10.55
N ILE A 24 -8.03 0.62 -10.00
CA ILE A 24 -8.84 -0.33 -10.76
C ILE A 24 -10.27 0.16 -10.67
N LEU A 25 -10.86 0.54 -11.81
CA LEU A 25 -12.18 1.20 -11.87
C LEU A 25 -13.28 0.41 -11.15
N GLU A 26 -13.22 -0.92 -11.21
CA GLU A 26 -14.18 -1.84 -10.57
C GLU A 26 -13.94 -2.07 -9.07
N HIS A 27 -12.82 -1.62 -8.51
CA HIS A 27 -12.49 -1.84 -7.10
C HIS A 27 -12.35 -0.51 -6.35
N LYS A 28 -13.07 -0.38 -5.23
CA LYS A 28 -12.92 0.74 -4.28
C LYS A 28 -11.55 0.81 -3.57
N ARG A 29 -10.55 0.06 -4.03
CA ARG A 29 -9.21 -0.03 -3.43
C ARG A 29 -8.17 0.49 -4.40
N ASN A 30 -7.27 1.31 -3.88
CA ASN A 30 -6.13 1.83 -4.61
C ASN A 30 -4.92 0.92 -4.40
N LEU A 31 -4.13 0.70 -5.46
CA LEU A 31 -2.87 -0.03 -5.39
C LEU A 31 -1.71 0.94 -5.21
N ILE A 32 -0.99 0.79 -4.10
CA ILE A 32 0.22 1.54 -3.82
C ILE A 32 1.39 0.56 -3.90
N SER A 33 2.33 0.84 -4.81
CA SER A 33 3.53 0.01 -4.95
C SER A 33 4.46 0.19 -3.76
N LEU A 34 5.06 -0.91 -3.28
CA LEU A 34 6.12 -0.83 -2.26
C LEU A 34 7.33 -0.05 -2.77
N GLY A 35 7.66 -0.13 -4.07
CA GLY A 35 8.75 0.67 -4.64
C GLY A 35 8.49 2.18 -4.56
N THR A 36 7.23 2.61 -4.64
CA THR A 36 6.86 4.02 -4.44
C THR A 36 7.04 4.46 -2.98
N LEU A 37 6.82 3.54 -2.04
CA LEU A 37 7.06 3.81 -0.62
C LEU A 37 8.56 3.81 -0.31
N ASP A 38 9.32 2.88 -0.89
CA ASP A 38 10.77 2.79 -0.78
C ASP A 38 11.47 4.07 -1.29
N ALA A 39 11.10 4.55 -2.48
CA ALA A 39 11.60 5.83 -3.02
C ALA A 39 11.24 7.05 -2.15
N LYS A 40 10.27 6.91 -1.23
CA LYS A 40 9.89 7.93 -0.25
C LYS A 40 10.46 7.66 1.15
N GLU A 41 11.42 6.74 1.26
CA GLU A 41 12.16 6.35 2.46
C GLU A 41 11.27 5.74 3.55
N TYR A 42 10.27 4.97 3.13
CA TYR A 42 9.50 4.15 4.07
C TYR A 42 10.17 2.78 4.25
N THR A 43 10.35 2.38 5.50
CA THR A 43 10.65 1.00 5.86
C THR A 43 9.36 0.23 6.05
N TYR A 44 9.28 -1.01 5.57
CA TYR A 44 8.11 -1.86 5.77
C TYR A 44 8.44 -3.08 6.61
N LYS A 45 7.50 -3.47 7.49
CA LYS A 45 7.60 -4.67 8.33
C LYS A 45 6.30 -5.45 8.24
N ALA A 46 6.40 -6.76 8.05
CA ALA A 46 5.28 -7.68 8.00
C ALA A 46 5.38 -8.69 9.16
N LYS A 47 4.34 -8.81 9.98
CA LYS A 47 4.28 -9.80 11.07
C LYS A 47 2.83 -10.19 11.34
N LYS A 48 2.55 -11.50 11.48
CA LYS A 48 1.22 -12.04 11.81
C LYS A 48 0.10 -11.42 10.95
N SER A 49 0.25 -11.46 9.62
CA SER A 49 -0.73 -10.91 8.67
C SER A 49 -0.96 -9.39 8.74
N VAL A 50 -0.14 -8.64 9.47
CA VAL A 50 -0.18 -7.18 9.50
C VAL A 50 1.07 -6.63 8.82
N ILE A 51 0.87 -5.69 7.90
CA ILE A 51 1.94 -4.91 7.29
C ILE A 51 1.92 -3.49 7.84
N LYS A 52 3.10 -2.95 8.15
CA LYS A 52 3.28 -1.57 8.58
C LYS A 52 4.31 -0.90 7.67
N ALA A 53 4.01 0.28 7.16
CA ALA A 53 5.00 1.18 6.59
C ALA A 53 5.34 2.26 7.62
N ILE A 54 6.62 2.41 7.86
CA ILE A 54 7.23 3.21 8.91
C ILE A 54 8.10 4.25 8.21
N LYS A 55 7.97 5.52 8.62
CA LYS A 55 8.90 6.57 8.19
C LYS A 55 9.53 7.16 9.44
N SER A 56 10.86 7.22 9.46
CA SER A 56 11.62 7.52 10.69
C SER A 56 11.19 6.56 11.82
N CYS A 57 10.53 7.05 12.86
CA CYS A 57 10.08 6.25 14.01
C CYS A 57 8.56 6.04 14.08
N MET A 58 7.79 6.50 13.08
CA MET A 58 6.31 6.50 13.13
C MET A 58 5.71 5.52 12.12
N VAL A 59 4.67 4.79 12.57
CA VAL A 59 3.83 3.96 11.68
C VAL A 59 2.86 4.87 10.95
N VAL A 60 3.10 5.12 9.67
CA VAL A 60 2.28 5.99 8.83
C VAL A 60 1.18 5.17 8.15
N ILE A 61 1.49 3.95 7.70
CA ILE A 61 0.55 3.07 7.03
C ILE A 61 0.47 1.77 7.82
N LYS A 62 -0.74 1.29 8.07
CA LYS A 62 -1.01 -0.01 8.67
C LYS A 62 -2.07 -0.71 7.84
N GLY A 63 -1.78 -1.93 7.40
CA GLY A 63 -2.67 -2.74 6.59
C GLY A 63 -2.72 -4.17 7.09
N THR A 64 -3.80 -4.87 6.74
CA THR A 64 -3.96 -6.31 6.98
C THR A 64 -3.73 -7.04 5.67
N MET A 65 -2.76 -7.95 5.67
CA MET A 65 -2.58 -8.91 4.59
C MET A 65 -3.69 -9.95 4.70
N LYS A 66 -4.53 -10.03 3.67
CA LYS A 66 -5.39 -11.19 3.48
C LYS A 66 -4.61 -12.17 2.61
N MET A 67 -4.53 -13.44 3.02
CA MET A 67 -4.12 -14.46 2.07
C MET A 67 -5.17 -14.46 0.97
N ALA A 68 -4.77 -14.09 -0.24
CA ALA A 68 -5.52 -14.53 -1.39
C ALA A 68 -5.18 -16.02 -1.52
N SER A 69 -6.18 -16.90 -1.40
CA SER A 69 -6.05 -18.25 -1.96
C SER A 69 -6.07 -18.11 -3.48
N MET A 70 -5.00 -17.56 -4.04
CA MET A 70 -4.74 -17.69 -5.46
C MET A 70 -4.04 -19.03 -5.60
N PRO A 71 -4.70 -20.08 -6.14
CA PRO A 71 -3.97 -21.27 -6.52
C PRO A 71 -2.83 -20.82 -7.44
N LEU A 72 -1.64 -21.36 -7.21
CA LEU A 72 -0.51 -21.22 -8.13
C LEU A 72 -0.95 -21.77 -9.48
N LYS A 73 -1.54 -20.93 -10.34
CA LYS A 73 -1.64 -21.21 -11.76
C LYS A 73 -0.33 -20.75 -12.38
N GLU A 74 0.35 -21.74 -12.92
CA GLU A 74 1.62 -21.73 -13.64
C GLU A 74 1.92 -20.40 -14.33
N VAL A 75 3.08 -19.85 -14.00
CA VAL A 75 3.80 -18.95 -14.91
C VAL A 75 4.45 -19.88 -15.94
N LEU A 76 3.85 -19.93 -17.13
CA LEU A 76 4.51 -20.43 -18.35
C LEU A 76 5.70 -19.53 -18.71
#